data_AF-A0A562IES8-F1
#
_entry.id   AF-A0A562IES8-F1
#
_cell.length_a   1.000
_cell.length_b   1.000
_cell.length_c   1.000
_cell.angle_alpha   90.00
_cell.angle_beta   90.00
_cell.angle_gamma   90.00
#
_symmetry.space_group_name_H-M   'P 1'
#
loop_
_entity.id
_entity.type
_entity.pdbx_description
1 polymer ?
#
loop_
_entity_poly.entity_id
_entity_poly.type
_entity_poly.pdbx_seq_one_letter_code
_entity_poly.pdbx_strand_id
1 'polypeptide(L)' 'MPTVTVANLLLVNEDMPDKLAHDLTALLFAHQTDLGAVHPAGRNFDRGSATNTDPVPLHPGASRFYQGG' A
#
# COMPACT_ATOMS: atom_id res chain seq x y z
N MET A 1 20.10 4.84 -20.85
CA MET A 1 19.34 6.11 -20.84
C MET A 1 18.69 6.25 -19.47
N PRO A 2 18.94 7.31 -18.69
CA PRO A 2 18.22 7.54 -17.44
C PRO A 2 16.76 7.92 -17.72
N THR A 3 15.83 7.35 -16.94
CA THR A 3 14.38 7.61 -17.03
C THR A 3 13.84 7.96 -15.64
N VAL A 4 12.78 8.77 -15.58
CA VAL A 4 12.07 9.12 -14.35
C VAL A 4 11.03 8.04 -14.06
N THR A 5 10.93 7.62 -12.79
CA THR A 5 9.90 6.69 -12.31
C THR A 5 9.08 7.37 -11.22
N VAL A 6 7.77 7.14 -11.22
CA VAL A 6 6.85 7.64 -10.20
C VAL A 6 6.25 6.44 -9.45
N ALA A 7 6.10 6.57 -8.14
CA ALA A 7 5.46 5.55 -7.32
C ALA A 7 3.97 5.45 -7.65
N ASN A 8 3.43 4.22 -7.70
CA ASN A 8 2.00 3.99 -7.77
C ASN A 8 1.43 3.96 -6.36
N LEU A 9 0.46 4.84 -6.07
CA LEU A 9 -0.21 4.92 -4.78
C LEU A 9 -1.59 4.28 -4.84
N LEU A 10 -1.95 3.55 -3.78
CA LEU A 10 -3.33 3.13 -3.51
C LEU A 10 -3.95 4.17 -2.58
N LEU A 11 -4.94 4.89 -3.07
CA LEU A 11 -5.61 5.95 -2.33
C LEU A 11 -6.93 5.44 -1.76
N VAL A 12 -7.24 5.89 -0.56
CA VAL A 12 -8.52 5.67 0.12
C VAL A 12 -9.08 7.02 0.55
N ASN A 13 -10.37 7.06 0.84
CA ASN A 13 -10.99 8.24 1.45
C ASN A 13 -10.50 8.39 2.90
N GLU A 14 -10.38 9.63 3.39
CA GLU A 14 -9.96 9.93 4.76
C GLU A 14 -10.95 9.46 5.84
N ASP A 15 -12.24 9.38 5.49
CA ASP A 15 -13.31 8.89 6.38
C ASP A 15 -13.43 7.37 6.38
N MET A 16 -12.55 6.65 5.66
CA MET A 16 -12.54 5.19 5.68
C MET A 16 -12.31 4.69 7.12
N PRO A 17 -13.12 3.76 7.64
CA PRO A 17 -12.90 3.24 8.99
C PRO A 17 -11.50 2.65 9.14
N ASP A 18 -10.79 2.99 10.23
CA ASP A 18 -9.43 2.52 10.49
C ASP A 18 -9.26 1.02 10.37
N LYS A 19 -10.24 0.27 10.90
CA LYS A 19 -10.24 -1.20 10.81
C LYS A 19 -10.30 -1.67 9.36
N LEU A 20 -11.11 -1.02 8.52
CA LEU A 20 -11.20 -1.39 7.11
C LEU A 20 -9.90 -1.08 6.37
N ALA A 21 -9.29 0.08 6.60
CA ALA A 21 -8.01 0.43 5.99
C ALA A 21 -6.89 -0.52 6.42
N HIS A 22 -6.87 -0.90 7.70
CA HIS A 22 -5.96 -1.92 8.22
C HIS A 22 -6.15 -3.28 7.53
N ASP A 23 -7.38 -3.79 7.56
CA ASP A 23 -7.72 -5.11 7.03
C ASP A 23 -7.47 -5.17 5.50
N LEU A 24 -7.78 -4.10 4.78
CA LEU A 24 -7.47 -3.96 3.35
C LEU A 24 -5.95 -4.00 3.10
N THR A 25 -5.17 -3.27 3.88
CA THR A 25 -3.70 -3.26 3.76
C THR A 25 -3.16 -4.67 4.00
N ALA A 26 -3.64 -5.36 5.03
CA ALA A 26 -3.26 -6.75 5.32
C ALA A 26 -3.63 -7.70 4.17
N LEU A 27 -4.83 -7.58 3.61
CA LEU A 27 -5.30 -8.39 2.49
C LEU A 27 -4.43 -8.22 1.24
N LEU A 28 -4.01 -6.98 0.94
CA LEU A 28 -3.14 -6.70 -0.21
C LEU A 28 -1.79 -7.41 -0.10
N PHE A 29 -1.18 -7.43 1.09
CA PHE A 29 0.07 -8.16 1.31
C PHE A 29 -0.15 -9.68 1.33
N ALA A 30 -1.27 -10.15 1.90
CA ALA A 30 -1.60 -11.59 1.93
C ALA A 30 -1.78 -12.18 0.52
N HIS A 31 -2.32 -11.39 -0.42
CA HIS A 31 -2.62 -11.81 -1.79
C HIS A 31 -1.70 -11.17 -2.84
N GLN A 32 -0.52 -10.70 -2.44
CA GLN A 32 0.40 -10.00 -3.34
C GLN A 32 0.80 -10.88 -4.55
N THR A 33 1.02 -12.17 -4.31
CA THR A 33 1.37 -13.12 -5.38
C THR A 33 0.23 -13.24 -6.41
N ASP A 34 -1.01 -13.29 -5.95
CA ASP A 34 -2.20 -13.36 -6.83
C ASP A 34 -2.33 -12.07 -7.66
N LEU A 35 -2.18 -10.91 -7.02
CA LEU A 35 -2.19 -9.61 -7.71
C LEU A 35 -1.06 -9.52 -8.74
N GLY A 36 0.12 -10.01 -8.40
CA GLY A 36 1.29 -10.07 -9.27
C GLY A 36 1.18 -11.08 -10.42
N ALA A 37 0.24 -12.03 -10.36
CA ALA A 37 -0.07 -12.93 -11.47
C ALA A 37 -0.98 -12.25 -12.50
N VAL A 38 -1.87 -11.35 -12.05
CA VAL A 38 -2.78 -10.59 -12.91
C VAL A 38 -2.08 -9.38 -13.55
N HIS A 39 -1.29 -8.63 -12.77
CA HIS A 39 -0.61 -7.44 -13.26
C HIS A 39 0.76 -7.23 -12.59
N PRO A 40 1.84 -6.89 -13.33
CA PRO A 40 3.19 -6.73 -12.77
C PRO A 40 3.26 -5.75 -11.59
N ALA A 41 2.45 -4.68 -11.60
CA ALA A 41 2.41 -3.70 -10.50
C ALA A 41 1.99 -4.31 -9.15
N GLY A 42 1.27 -5.43 -9.14
CA GLY A 42 0.91 -6.14 -7.91
C GLY A 42 2.12 -6.67 -7.13
N ARG A 43 3.28 -6.82 -7.79
CA ARG A 43 4.54 -7.24 -7.15
C ARG A 43 5.30 -6.10 -6.51
N ASN A 44 4.88 -4.86 -6.72
CA ASN A 44 5.67 -3.67 -6.34
C ASN A 44 5.35 -3.13 -4.94
N PHE A 45 4.35 -3.70 -4.25
CA PHE A 45 4.11 -3.34 -2.85
C PHE A 45 5.19 -3.96 -1.96
N ASP A 46 5.98 -3.13 -1.31
CA ASP A 46 7.04 -3.57 -0.40
C ASP A 46 6.86 -2.87 0.95
N ARG A 47 6.91 -3.65 2.03
CA ARG A 47 6.70 -3.13 3.39
C ARG A 47 7.75 -2.09 3.78
N GLY A 48 8.98 -2.19 3.25
CA GLY A 48 10.06 -1.22 3.52
C GLY A 48 9.85 0.15 2.87
N SER A 49 9.08 0.21 1.78
CA SER A 49 8.82 1.45 1.02
C SER A 49 7.36 1.91 1.08
N ALA A 50 6.43 1.08 1.56
CA ALA A 50 5.00 1.36 1.56
C ALA A 50 4.57 2.52 2.47
N THR A 51 5.41 2.94 3.42
CA THR A 51 5.16 4.12 4.26
C THR A 51 5.60 5.43 3.60
N ASN A 52 6.32 5.38 2.47
CA ASN A 52 6.84 6.55 1.77
C ASN A 52 5.78 7.11 0.82
N THR A 53 4.70 7.67 1.39
CA THR A 53 3.53 8.14 0.62
C THR A 53 3.49 9.65 0.40
N ASP A 54 4.51 10.39 0.86
CA ASP A 54 4.56 11.85 0.74
C ASP A 54 4.37 12.31 -0.73
N PRO A 55 3.61 13.40 -0.94
CA PRO A 55 3.03 14.31 0.06
C PRO A 55 1.66 13.87 0.61
N VAL A 56 1.19 12.67 0.27
CA VAL A 56 -0.11 12.17 0.75
C VAL A 56 0.08 11.48 2.10
N PRO A 57 -0.61 11.92 3.16
CA PRO A 57 -0.49 11.29 4.46
C PRO A 57 -1.00 9.85 4.43
N LEU A 58 -0.29 8.97 5.13
CA LEU A 58 -0.70 7.58 5.25
C LEU A 58 -1.93 7.45 6.16
N HIS A 59 -2.92 6.68 5.74
CA HIS A 59 -4.13 6.42 6.53
C HIS A 59 -3.78 5.78 7.89
N PRO A 60 -4.38 6.19 9.03
CA PRO A 60 -4.03 5.67 10.36
C PRO A 60 -4.16 4.14 10.47
N GLY A 61 -5.26 3.57 9.97
CA GLY A 61 -5.44 2.12 9.84
C GLY A 61 -4.31 1.40 9.09
N ALA A 62 -3.82 1.94 7.97
CA ALA A 62 -2.70 1.37 7.24
C ALA A 62 -1.37 1.53 8.01
N SER A 63 -1.14 2.70 8.61
CA SER A 63 0.03 2.95 9.46
C SER A 63 0.15 1.91 10.59
N ARG A 64 -0.98 1.60 11.24
CA ARG A 64 -1.04 0.57 12.28
C ARG A 64 -0.62 -0.82 11.78
N PHE A 65 -0.97 -1.19 10.55
CA PHE A 65 -0.52 -2.45 9.95
C PHE A 65 1.00 -2.49 9.76
N TYR A 66 1.61 -1.37 9.37
CA TYR A 66 3.06 -1.28 9.12
C TYR A 66 3.90 -1.19 10.40
N GLN A 67 3.37 -0.59 11.47
CA GLN A 67 4.06 -0.43 12.76
C GLN A 67 4.20 -1.73 13.57
N GLY A 68 3.66 -2.83 13.07
CA GLY A 68 3.62 -4.11 13.77
C GLY A 68 2.22 -4.38 14.31
N GLY A 69 1.42 -5.09 13.52
CA GLY A 69 0.35 -5.91 14.08
C GLY A 69 0.90 -6.98 15.02
#